data_AF-A0A453EK21-F1
#
_entry.id   AF-A0A453EK21-F1
#
_cell.length_a   1.000
_cell.length_b   1.000
_cell.length_c   1.000
_cell.angle_alpha   90.00
_cell.angle_beta   90.00
_cell.angle_gamma   90.00
#
_symmetry.space_group_name_H-M   'P 1'
#
loop_
_entity.id
_entity.type
_entity.pdbx_description
1 polymer ?
#
loop_
_entity_poly.entity_id
_entity_poly.type
_entity_poly.pdbx_seq_one_letter_code
_entity_poly.pdbx_strand_id
1 'polypeptide(L)'
;LEEEKLARRKTLAPRLHLRIHRASAAYPCGVPCHAALAVTMRVKVISRSTDDFTRERSQDLQKVFRNYDPALRSQEKAVEYTRALNAAKLEKIFARPFIGAMDGHIDAVSCMAKNSNYVKAMFSGSMDGDIRLWDIAARKTVCQFPGHQGAVRGLATSTDGDLLVSCGVDCTVRLWKDPMRKMMDSNDAIGDASQPSAVYTWKHAFWGVDHQWDRNVFATVGAQVDIWDHNRSEPINTFEWGKDTVLSVRFNPGEPDVLLTSSSDRSLTLFDLRMSSPARKLIMKTRCNSLCWNPREPMNFTA
;
A
#
# COMPACT_ATOMS: atom_id res chain seq x y z
N LEU A 1 15.15 25.35 21.05
CA LEU A 1 16.17 24.42 20.50
C LEU A 1 16.93 24.95 19.28
N GLU A 2 16.47 26.01 18.60
CA GLU A 2 17.29 26.72 17.60
C GLU A 2 18.03 27.97 18.12
N GLU A 3 17.62 28.57 19.24
CA GLU A 3 18.34 29.73 19.80
C GLU A 3 19.64 29.37 20.56
N GLU A 4 19.80 28.12 20.99
CA GLU A 4 20.98 27.69 21.76
C GLU A 4 22.23 27.43 20.90
N LYS A 5 22.07 27.34 19.57
CA LYS A 5 23.19 27.10 18.64
C LYS A 5 23.85 28.37 18.14
N LEU A 6 23.22 29.53 18.27
CA LEU A 6 23.78 30.81 17.85
C LEU A 6 24.76 31.40 18.88
N ALA A 7 24.64 31.02 20.16
CA ALA A 7 25.49 31.52 21.24
C ALA A 7 26.91 30.92 21.29
N ARG A 8 27.15 29.75 20.66
CA ARG A 8 28.46 29.06 20.72
C ARG A 8 29.47 29.50 19.67
N ARG A 9 29.14 30.48 18.82
CA ARG A 9 30.02 30.94 17.71
C ARG A 9 30.93 32.14 18.05
N LYS A 10 30.98 32.59 19.31
CA LYS A 10 31.76 33.77 19.74
C LYS A 10 32.80 33.49 20.83
N THR A 11 33.55 32.40 20.80
CA THR A 11 34.76 32.29 21.64
C THR A 11 35.73 31.30 21.02
N LEU A 12 36.73 31.81 20.29
CA LEU A 12 38.06 31.20 20.10
C LEU A 12 38.90 32.18 19.28
N ALA A 13 39.28 33.30 19.91
CA ALA A 13 40.42 34.09 19.48
C ALA A 13 41.67 33.54 20.19
N PRO A 14 42.81 33.39 19.50
CA PRO A 14 44.03 32.91 20.15
C PRO A 14 44.57 33.97 21.13
N ARG A 15 44.77 33.57 22.39
CA ARG A 15 45.51 34.34 23.41
C ARG A 15 46.97 34.48 22.99
N LEU A 16 47.37 35.67 22.53
CA LEU A 16 48.77 36.06 22.45
C LEU A 16 49.26 36.46 23.84
N HIS A 17 50.16 35.67 24.42
CA HIS A 17 50.89 36.03 25.63
C HIS A 17 51.92 37.13 25.31
N LEU A 18 51.61 38.37 25.69
CA LEU A 18 52.56 39.48 25.70
C LEU A 18 53.45 39.37 26.96
N ARG A 19 54.74 39.05 26.76
CA ARG A 19 55.79 39.25 27.78
C ARG A 19 56.13 40.74 27.84
N ILE A 20 55.80 41.38 28.96
CA ILE A 20 56.16 42.78 29.26
C ILE A 20 57.60 42.77 29.82
N HIS A 21 58.58 43.21 29.03
CA HIS A 21 59.87 43.62 29.56
C HIS A 21 59.78 45.08 30.01
N ARG A 22 60.03 45.35 31.30
CA ARG A 22 60.25 46.70 31.84
C ARG A 22 61.55 47.24 31.26
N ALA A 23 61.46 48.27 30.41
CA ALA A 23 62.60 49.10 30.03
C ALA A 23 62.58 50.38 30.89
N SER A 24 63.69 50.67 31.55
CA SER A 24 63.87 51.90 32.33
C SER A 24 63.96 53.11 31.41
N ALA A 25 63.36 54.21 31.84
CA ALA A 25 63.37 55.48 31.15
C ALA A 25 64.77 56.13 31.18
N ALA A 26 65.28 56.49 30.02
CA ALA A 26 66.25 57.56 29.84
C ALA A 26 65.97 58.22 28.47
N TYR A 27 65.45 59.44 28.51
CA TYR A 27 65.56 60.42 27.42
C TYR A 27 67.03 60.91 27.39
N PRO A 28 67.61 61.43 26.26
CA PRO A 28 66.94 62.49 25.50
C PRO A 28 67.29 62.69 24.00
N CYS A 29 66.52 63.60 23.37
CA CYS A 29 66.82 64.47 22.22
C CYS A 29 67.04 63.88 20.80
N GLY A 30 66.22 64.30 19.83
CA GLY A 30 66.68 64.56 18.45
C GLY A 30 65.75 64.21 17.28
N VAL A 31 65.07 65.24 16.74
CA VAL A 31 64.57 65.43 15.35
C VAL A 31 63.35 64.60 14.87
N PRO A 32 62.31 65.21 14.27
CA PRO A 32 61.15 64.49 13.73
C PRO A 32 61.45 63.93 12.33
N CYS A 33 61.66 62.62 12.23
CA CYS A 33 61.77 61.92 10.95
C CYS A 33 60.36 61.67 10.39
N HIS A 34 60.09 62.08 9.15
CA HIS A 34 58.87 61.79 8.40
C HIS A 34 58.44 60.32 8.56
N ALA A 35 57.26 60.09 9.13
CA ALA A 35 56.68 58.76 9.25
C ALA A 35 56.22 58.26 7.88
N ALA A 36 57.10 57.54 7.17
CA ALA A 36 56.69 56.69 6.08
C ALA A 36 55.87 55.53 6.67
N LEU A 37 54.58 55.45 6.33
CA LEU A 37 53.72 54.30 6.63
C LEU A 37 54.30 53.07 5.91
N ALA A 38 55.14 52.31 6.61
CA ALA A 38 55.67 51.05 6.12
C ALA A 38 54.53 50.03 6.07
N VAL A 39 53.95 49.84 4.88
CA VAL A 39 53.03 48.73 4.61
C VAL A 39 53.85 47.44 4.68
N THR A 40 53.74 46.73 5.80
CA THR A 40 54.38 45.44 5.99
C THR A 40 53.66 44.39 5.15
N MET A 41 54.39 43.73 4.24
CA MET A 41 53.83 42.70 3.39
C MET A 41 53.42 41.49 4.24
N ARG A 42 52.11 41.25 4.35
CA ARG A 42 51.55 40.08 5.06
C ARG A 42 51.26 38.97 4.07
N VAL A 43 52.12 37.97 4.03
CA VAL A 43 51.93 36.77 3.20
C VAL A 43 51.22 35.71 4.04
N LYS A 44 50.04 35.27 3.61
CA LYS A 44 49.31 34.14 4.19
C LYS A 44 49.06 33.10 3.11
N VAL A 45 49.51 31.88 3.36
CA VAL A 45 49.40 30.75 2.43
C VAL A 45 48.48 29.69 3.04
N ILE A 46 47.85 28.88 2.20
CA ILE A 46 47.04 27.74 2.63
C ILE A 46 47.97 26.68 3.25
N SER A 47 47.80 26.43 4.55
CA SER A 47 48.47 25.34 5.28
C SER A 47 47.48 24.21 5.56
N ARG A 48 47.83 22.97 5.19
CA ARG A 48 47.03 21.77 5.49
C ARG A 48 47.88 20.81 6.33
N SER A 49 47.45 20.53 7.56
CA SER A 49 48.05 19.50 8.45
C SER A 49 47.45 18.13 8.14
N THR A 50 48.24 17.07 8.20
CA THR A 50 47.77 15.70 7.93
C THR A 50 46.71 15.23 8.93
N ASP A 51 46.90 15.61 10.20
CA ASP A 51 46.10 15.13 11.34
C ASP A 51 44.63 15.61 11.26
N ASP A 52 44.40 16.74 10.59
CA ASP A 52 43.05 17.29 10.38
C ASP A 52 42.26 16.48 9.34
N PHE A 53 42.95 15.81 8.40
CA PHE A 53 42.33 15.05 7.30
C PHE A 53 42.35 13.53 7.51
N THR A 54 43.15 13.03 8.43
CA THR A 54 43.22 11.60 8.77
C THR A 54 42.34 11.26 9.97
N ARG A 55 42.00 9.98 10.08
CA ARG A 55 41.36 9.42 11.28
C ARG A 55 42.37 9.38 12.43
N GLU A 56 41.90 9.60 13.65
CA GLU A 56 42.75 9.62 14.85
C GLU A 56 43.02 8.20 15.38
N ARG A 57 42.04 7.29 15.27
CA ARG A 57 42.19 5.86 15.60
C ARG A 57 41.82 4.97 14.42
N SER A 58 42.28 3.73 14.45
CA SER A 58 42.05 2.75 13.37
C SER A 58 40.60 2.32 13.18
N GLN A 59 39.77 2.45 14.23
CA GLN A 59 38.33 2.16 14.17
C GLN A 59 37.49 3.37 13.76
N ASP A 60 38.09 4.57 13.76
CA ASP A 60 37.37 5.80 13.44
C ASP A 60 37.18 5.94 11.92
N LEU A 61 36.06 6.52 11.52
CA LEU A 61 35.73 6.82 10.14
C LEU A 61 36.65 7.91 9.58
N GLN A 62 36.95 7.80 8.29
CA GLN A 62 37.75 8.83 7.61
C GLN A 62 36.95 10.14 7.51
N LYS A 63 37.60 11.26 7.84
CA LYS A 63 37.02 12.61 7.74
C LYS A 63 36.86 12.99 6.25
N VAL A 64 35.62 13.24 5.80
CA VAL A 64 35.31 13.67 4.43
C VAL A 64 34.86 15.13 4.44
N PHE A 65 35.70 16.01 3.90
CA PHE A 65 35.39 17.43 3.76
C PHE A 65 34.70 17.69 2.41
N ARG A 66 33.61 18.45 2.44
CA ARG A 66 32.81 18.75 1.24
C ARG A 66 32.77 20.26 1.01
N ASN A 67 33.06 20.66 -0.22
CA ASN A 67 32.78 22.01 -0.71
C ASN A 67 31.58 21.94 -1.67
N TYR A 68 30.62 22.85 -1.49
CA TYR A 68 29.36 22.89 -2.25
C TYR A 68 29.33 23.98 -3.32
N ASP A 69 30.46 24.67 -3.54
CA ASP A 69 30.57 25.66 -4.61
C ASP A 69 30.23 25.05 -5.99
N PRO A 70 29.21 25.57 -6.71
CA PRO A 70 28.82 25.10 -8.04
C PRO A 70 29.95 25.19 -9.07
N ALA A 71 30.90 26.12 -8.91
CA ALA A 71 32.04 26.26 -9.81
C ALA A 71 32.95 25.00 -9.81
N LEU A 72 33.00 24.26 -8.70
CA LEU A 72 33.73 23.00 -8.59
C LEU A 72 32.99 21.80 -9.21
N ARG A 73 31.68 21.93 -9.49
CA ARG A 73 30.81 20.89 -10.08
C ARG A 73 30.18 21.36 -11.39
N SER A 74 31.02 21.60 -12.38
CA SER A 74 30.60 22.13 -13.68
C SER A 74 29.64 21.25 -14.50
N GLN A 75 29.56 19.93 -14.21
CA GLN A 75 28.78 18.95 -14.98
C GLN A 75 27.57 18.36 -14.23
N GLU A 76 26.96 19.12 -13.32
CA GLU A 76 25.85 18.64 -12.48
C GLU A 76 24.74 17.92 -13.26
N LYS A 77 24.18 18.58 -14.29
CA LYS A 77 23.08 18.01 -15.10
C LYS A 77 23.47 16.72 -15.84
N ALA A 78 24.68 16.63 -16.39
CA ALA A 78 25.14 15.43 -17.09
C ALA A 78 25.38 14.26 -16.12
N VAL A 79 25.89 14.55 -14.92
CA VAL A 79 26.06 13.56 -13.86
C VAL A 79 24.69 13.06 -13.35
N GLU A 80 23.71 13.94 -13.19
CA GLU A 80 22.35 13.55 -12.80
C GLU A 80 21.66 12.73 -13.89
N TYR A 81 21.81 13.12 -15.16
CA TYR A 81 21.29 12.35 -16.28
C TYR A 81 21.86 10.93 -16.31
N THR A 82 23.18 10.78 -16.17
CA THR A 82 23.82 9.45 -16.14
C THR A 82 23.41 8.64 -14.91
N ARG A 83 23.19 9.28 -13.75
CA ARG A 83 22.63 8.63 -12.56
C ARG A 83 21.21 8.15 -12.78
N ALA A 84 20.33 8.98 -13.36
CA ALA A 84 18.96 8.61 -13.68
C ALA A 84 18.92 7.47 -14.71
N LEU A 85 19.77 7.53 -15.74
CA LEU A 85 19.90 6.49 -16.74
C LEU A 85 20.40 5.18 -16.14
N ASN A 86 21.37 5.24 -15.22
CA ASN A 86 21.83 4.06 -14.49
C ASN A 86 20.74 3.52 -13.55
N ALA A 87 20.00 4.39 -12.86
CA ALA A 87 18.88 3.99 -12.00
C ALA A 87 17.79 3.26 -12.79
N ALA A 88 17.37 3.80 -13.95
CA ALA A 88 16.40 3.16 -14.83
C ALA A 88 16.91 1.82 -15.40
N LYS A 89 18.21 1.72 -15.71
CA LYS A 89 18.83 0.45 -16.12
C LYS A 89 18.82 -0.57 -14.98
N LEU A 90 19.19 -0.15 -13.76
CA LEU A 90 19.18 -1.01 -12.58
C LEU A 90 17.76 -1.48 -12.25
N GLU A 91 16.76 -0.61 -12.33
CA GLU A 91 15.35 -0.97 -12.13
C GLU A 91 14.93 -2.10 -13.08
N LYS A 92 15.27 -1.99 -14.36
CA LYS A 92 15.01 -3.05 -15.34
C LYS A 92 15.76 -4.35 -15.05
N ILE A 93 17.01 -4.27 -14.61
CA ILE A 93 17.81 -5.45 -14.23
C ILE A 93 17.23 -6.14 -12.98
N PHE A 94 16.72 -5.35 -12.04
CA PHE A 94 16.13 -5.83 -10.79
C PHE A 94 14.63 -6.11 -10.88
N ALA A 95 14.02 -5.90 -12.05
CA ALA A 95 12.61 -6.22 -12.30
C ALA A 95 12.40 -7.74 -12.30
N ARG A 96 12.22 -8.30 -11.10
CA ARG A 96 11.85 -9.70 -10.86
C ARG A 96 10.49 -9.73 -10.18
N PRO A 97 9.39 -9.49 -10.93
CA PRO A 97 8.06 -9.27 -10.34
C PRO A 97 7.45 -10.55 -9.75
N PHE A 98 7.86 -11.73 -10.22
CA PHE A 98 7.37 -13.00 -9.72
C PHE A 98 8.08 -13.38 -8.42
N ILE A 99 7.32 -13.47 -7.33
CA ILE A 99 7.82 -13.87 -6.00
C ILE A 99 7.65 -15.37 -5.78
N GLY A 100 6.50 -15.93 -6.16
CA GLY A 100 6.18 -17.35 -6.00
C GLY A 100 4.75 -17.67 -6.40
N ALA A 101 4.46 -18.96 -6.47
CA ALA A 101 3.12 -19.50 -6.70
C ALA A 101 2.66 -20.30 -5.48
N MET A 102 1.35 -20.51 -5.39
CA MET A 102 0.72 -21.32 -4.36
C MET A 102 -0.03 -22.47 -5.04
N ASP A 103 0.45 -23.69 -4.84
CA ASP A 103 -0.06 -24.86 -5.52
C ASP A 103 -1.15 -25.56 -4.71
N GLY A 104 -2.15 -26.08 -5.40
CA GLY A 104 -3.13 -26.97 -4.79
C GLY A 104 -4.41 -27.13 -5.60
N HIS A 105 -4.88 -26.10 -6.31
CA HIS A 105 -6.14 -26.17 -7.10
C HIS A 105 -5.97 -27.14 -8.26
N ILE A 106 -6.99 -27.97 -8.48
CA ILE A 106 -6.96 -29.05 -9.48
C ILE A 106 -7.29 -28.45 -10.85
N ASP A 107 -8.33 -27.62 -10.92
CA ASP A 107 -8.77 -26.85 -12.07
C ASP A 107 -8.55 -25.34 -11.87
N ALA A 108 -9.02 -24.55 -12.83
CA ALA A 108 -8.80 -23.12 -12.91
C ALA A 108 -9.42 -22.34 -11.74
N VAL A 109 -8.66 -21.39 -11.21
CA VAL A 109 -9.15 -20.43 -10.21
C VAL A 109 -10.05 -19.41 -10.90
N SER A 110 -11.33 -19.44 -10.56
CA SER A 110 -12.36 -18.58 -11.14
C SER A 110 -12.54 -17.27 -10.38
N CYS A 111 -12.31 -17.29 -9.06
CA CYS A 111 -12.56 -16.15 -8.19
C CYS A 111 -11.58 -16.13 -7.01
N MET A 112 -11.34 -14.93 -6.48
CA MET A 112 -10.47 -14.69 -5.34
C MET A 112 -11.04 -13.57 -4.48
N ALA A 113 -10.83 -13.66 -3.16
CA ALA A 113 -11.19 -12.61 -2.22
C ALA A 113 -10.08 -12.43 -1.19
N LYS A 114 -9.81 -11.17 -0.82
CA LYS A 114 -8.93 -10.83 0.29
C LYS A 114 -9.77 -10.52 1.52
N ASN A 115 -9.27 -10.77 2.71
CA ASN A 115 -9.88 -10.21 3.92
C ASN A 115 -9.46 -8.73 4.04
N SER A 116 -10.38 -7.83 4.42
CA SER A 116 -10.06 -6.40 4.62
C SER A 116 -9.33 -6.14 5.93
N ASN A 117 -9.53 -6.99 6.95
CA ASN A 117 -9.03 -6.74 8.30
C ASN A 117 -7.57 -7.12 8.50
N TYR A 118 -7.09 -8.15 7.79
CA TYR A 118 -5.71 -8.59 7.91
C TYR A 118 -5.14 -9.09 6.59
N VAL A 119 -3.84 -8.87 6.42
CA VAL A 119 -3.15 -9.05 5.14
C VAL A 119 -2.76 -10.51 4.87
N LYS A 120 -2.76 -11.36 5.90
CA LYS A 120 -2.17 -12.70 5.83
C LYS A 120 -3.07 -13.73 5.13
N ALA A 121 -4.40 -13.57 5.15
CA ALA A 121 -5.31 -14.49 4.47
C ALA A 121 -5.71 -14.03 3.08
N MET A 122 -5.75 -15.00 2.19
CA MET A 122 -6.46 -14.91 0.92
C MET A 122 -7.33 -16.13 0.70
N PHE A 123 -8.46 -15.93 0.04
CA PHE A 123 -9.35 -16.98 -0.40
C PHE A 123 -9.30 -17.11 -1.91
N SER A 124 -9.36 -18.34 -2.40
CA SER A 124 -9.55 -18.61 -3.81
C SER A 124 -10.51 -19.77 -4.04
N GLY A 125 -11.35 -19.64 -5.06
CA GLY A 125 -12.33 -20.63 -5.48
C GLY A 125 -11.97 -21.19 -6.85
N SER A 126 -12.05 -22.51 -6.97
CA SER A 126 -11.82 -23.25 -8.21
C SER A 126 -13.13 -23.52 -8.95
N MET A 127 -12.99 -23.80 -10.24
CA MET A 127 -14.03 -24.40 -11.07
C MET A 127 -14.44 -25.80 -10.58
N ASP A 128 -13.58 -26.49 -9.81
CA ASP A 128 -13.86 -27.79 -9.18
C ASP A 128 -14.95 -27.74 -8.10
N GLY A 129 -15.27 -26.54 -7.58
CA GLY A 129 -16.14 -26.37 -6.41
C GLY A 129 -15.38 -26.24 -5.08
N ASP A 130 -14.06 -26.43 -5.10
CA ASP A 130 -13.20 -26.27 -3.94
C ASP A 130 -12.86 -24.79 -3.68
N ILE A 131 -12.98 -24.38 -2.41
CA ILE A 131 -12.49 -23.09 -1.94
C ILE A 131 -11.33 -23.34 -0.98
N ARG A 132 -10.28 -22.53 -1.07
CA ARG A 132 -9.12 -22.63 -0.19
C ARG A 132 -8.78 -21.32 0.48
N LEU A 133 -8.40 -21.42 1.73
CA LEU A 133 -7.77 -20.36 2.52
C LEU A 133 -6.24 -20.51 2.44
N TRP A 134 -5.58 -19.43 2.09
CA TRP A 134 -4.13 -19.34 1.93
C TRP A 134 -3.54 -18.43 2.99
N ASP A 135 -2.43 -18.89 3.59
CA ASP A 135 -1.52 -18.04 4.32
C ASP A 135 -0.48 -17.47 3.34
N ILE A 136 -0.54 -16.17 3.05
CA ILE A 136 0.36 -15.50 2.11
C ILE A 136 1.82 -15.51 2.62
N ALA A 137 2.03 -15.41 3.93
CA ALA A 137 3.37 -15.37 4.50
C ALA A 137 4.06 -16.73 4.38
N ALA A 138 3.33 -17.80 4.68
CA ALA A 138 3.83 -19.18 4.56
C ALA A 138 3.73 -19.75 3.14
N ARG A 139 2.89 -19.15 2.27
CA ARG A 139 2.51 -19.64 0.92
C ARG A 139 1.98 -21.07 0.95
N LYS A 140 1.13 -21.37 1.94
CA LYS A 140 0.54 -22.71 2.14
C LYS A 140 -0.97 -22.62 2.29
N THR A 141 -1.65 -23.69 1.89
CA THR A 141 -3.08 -23.89 2.18
C THR A 141 -3.25 -24.11 3.68
N VAL A 142 -4.08 -23.30 4.31
CA VAL A 142 -4.44 -23.45 5.74
C VAL A 142 -5.65 -24.34 5.89
N CYS A 143 -6.68 -24.10 5.06
CA CYS A 143 -7.95 -24.82 5.14
C CYS A 143 -8.55 -24.99 3.75
N GLN A 144 -9.33 -26.06 3.59
CA GLN A 144 -10.10 -26.36 2.39
C GLN A 144 -11.58 -26.41 2.77
N PHE A 145 -12.42 -25.78 1.95
CA PHE A 145 -13.87 -25.76 2.12
C PHE A 145 -14.50 -26.51 0.93
N PRO A 146 -14.59 -27.84 1.00
CA PRO A 146 -15.30 -28.62 0.00
C PRO A 146 -16.81 -28.47 0.21
N GLY A 147 -17.57 -28.27 -0.87
CA GLY A 147 -19.01 -28.26 -0.72
C GLY A 147 -19.82 -27.90 -1.95
N HIS A 148 -19.31 -27.01 -2.80
CA HIS A 148 -20.00 -26.69 -4.04
C HIS A 148 -19.95 -27.87 -5.00
N GLN A 149 -21.08 -28.18 -5.64
CA GLN A 149 -21.20 -29.28 -6.61
C GLN A 149 -20.87 -28.84 -8.05
N GLY A 150 -20.28 -27.66 -8.19
CA GLY A 150 -19.86 -27.08 -9.45
C GLY A 150 -19.03 -25.83 -9.20
N ALA A 151 -18.76 -25.09 -10.26
CA ALA A 151 -17.85 -23.95 -10.20
C ALA A 151 -18.29 -22.88 -9.20
N VAL A 152 -17.35 -22.51 -8.32
CA VAL A 152 -17.48 -21.31 -7.52
C VAL A 152 -17.29 -20.12 -8.45
N ARG A 153 -18.20 -19.16 -8.47
CA ARG A 153 -18.12 -18.00 -9.38
C ARG A 153 -17.89 -16.70 -8.66
N GLY A 154 -18.31 -16.62 -7.41
CA GLY A 154 -18.06 -15.47 -6.56
C GLY A 154 -17.60 -15.88 -5.18
N LEU A 155 -16.69 -15.07 -4.63
CA LEU A 155 -16.24 -15.12 -3.26
C LEU A 155 -16.18 -13.69 -2.74
N ALA A 156 -16.70 -13.47 -1.53
CA ALA A 156 -16.61 -12.20 -0.82
C ALA A 156 -16.38 -12.45 0.66
N THR A 157 -15.50 -11.66 1.26
CA THR A 157 -15.27 -11.66 2.70
C THR A 157 -16.14 -10.58 3.33
N SER A 158 -16.69 -10.87 4.49
CA SER A 158 -17.29 -9.84 5.33
C SER A 158 -16.23 -8.87 5.80
N THR A 159 -16.59 -7.59 5.92
CA THR A 159 -15.66 -6.59 6.46
C THR A 159 -15.34 -6.80 7.92
N ASP A 160 -16.17 -7.54 8.66
CA ASP A 160 -15.89 -7.95 10.04
C ASP A 160 -14.82 -9.05 10.10
N GLY A 161 -14.53 -9.68 8.95
CA GLY A 161 -13.50 -10.68 8.79
C GLY A 161 -13.87 -12.06 9.34
N ASP A 162 -15.13 -12.27 9.71
CA ASP A 162 -15.62 -13.51 10.34
C ASP A 162 -16.21 -14.50 9.36
N LEU A 163 -16.82 -13.96 8.32
CA LEU A 163 -17.64 -14.72 7.39
C LEU A 163 -17.07 -14.58 5.98
N LEU A 164 -17.01 -15.70 5.29
CA LEU A 164 -16.76 -15.80 3.86
C LEU A 164 -18.06 -16.24 3.20
N VAL A 165 -18.50 -15.48 2.20
CA VAL A 165 -19.65 -15.81 1.36
C VAL A 165 -19.15 -16.36 0.04
N SER A 166 -19.61 -17.54 -0.35
CA SER A 166 -19.34 -18.13 -1.65
C SER A 166 -20.64 -18.36 -2.41
N CYS A 167 -20.58 -18.18 -3.73
CA CYS A 167 -21.70 -18.45 -4.61
C CYS A 167 -21.24 -19.22 -5.86
N GLY A 168 -22.07 -20.16 -6.32
CA GLY A 168 -21.71 -21.06 -7.42
C GLY A 168 -22.77 -21.22 -8.49
N VAL A 169 -22.41 -22.02 -9.50
CA VAL A 169 -23.31 -22.49 -10.57
C VAL A 169 -24.35 -23.49 -10.06
N ASP A 170 -24.10 -24.09 -8.89
CA ASP A 170 -25.01 -25.02 -8.20
C ASP A 170 -26.25 -24.34 -7.56
N CYS A 171 -26.48 -23.06 -7.87
CA CYS A 171 -27.57 -22.23 -7.32
C CYS A 171 -27.54 -22.12 -5.79
N THR A 172 -26.39 -22.37 -5.15
CA THR A 172 -26.23 -22.22 -3.71
C THR A 172 -25.33 -21.03 -3.35
N VAL A 173 -25.72 -20.35 -2.28
CA VAL A 173 -24.88 -19.42 -1.54
C VAL A 173 -24.50 -20.09 -0.22
N ARG A 174 -23.22 -20.11 0.12
CA ARG A 174 -22.74 -20.71 1.35
C ARG A 174 -21.98 -19.69 2.18
N LEU A 175 -22.24 -19.69 3.48
CA LEU A 175 -21.55 -18.86 4.45
C LEU A 175 -20.59 -19.75 5.23
N TRP A 176 -19.31 -19.38 5.25
CA TRP A 176 -18.25 -20.10 5.95
C TRP A 176 -17.70 -19.21 7.06
N LYS A 177 -17.38 -19.79 8.21
CA LYS A 177 -16.65 -19.08 9.27
C LYS A 177 -15.16 -19.12 8.96
N ASP A 178 -14.50 -17.97 9.03
CA ASP A 178 -13.08 -17.87 8.78
C ASP A 178 -12.28 -18.46 9.97
N PRO A 179 -11.54 -19.57 9.79
CA PRO A 179 -10.74 -20.15 10.86
C PRO A 179 -9.53 -19.30 11.22
N MET A 180 -9.07 -18.43 10.34
CA MET A 180 -7.84 -17.67 10.55
C MET A 180 -7.98 -16.66 11.70
N ARG A 181 -9.19 -16.11 11.93
CA ARG A 181 -9.46 -15.27 13.10
C ARG A 181 -9.28 -16.05 14.40
N LYS A 182 -9.85 -17.27 14.47
CA LYS A 182 -9.69 -18.13 15.65
C LYS A 182 -8.22 -18.42 15.92
N MET A 183 -7.40 -18.70 14.90
CA MET A 183 -5.96 -18.90 15.08
C MET A 183 -5.21 -17.68 15.67
N MET A 184 -5.71 -16.47 15.45
CA MET A 184 -5.13 -15.27 16.04
C MET A 184 -5.58 -15.06 17.49
N ASP A 185 -6.84 -15.39 17.81
CA ASP A 185 -7.44 -15.15 19.13
C ASP A 185 -7.26 -16.33 20.12
N SER A 186 -7.21 -17.59 19.66
CA SER A 186 -6.95 -18.78 20.48
C SER A 186 -6.19 -19.89 19.73
N ASN A 187 -5.28 -20.58 20.42
CA ASN A 187 -4.48 -21.71 19.88
C ASN A 187 -5.30 -23.00 19.62
N ASP A 188 -6.63 -22.91 19.50
CA ASP A 188 -7.49 -24.07 19.38
C ASP A 188 -7.48 -24.65 17.96
N ALA A 189 -7.47 -25.99 17.89
CA ALA A 189 -7.38 -26.74 16.66
C ALA A 189 -8.52 -26.43 15.67
N ILE A 190 -8.20 -26.54 14.37
CA ILE A 190 -9.10 -26.43 13.21
C ILE A 190 -10.10 -27.61 13.23
N GLY A 191 -11.06 -27.61 14.16
CA GLY A 191 -12.02 -28.71 14.31
C GLY A 191 -13.13 -28.71 13.28
N ASP A 192 -13.77 -27.55 13.04
CA ASP A 192 -15.09 -27.52 12.37
C ASP A 192 -15.19 -26.49 11.22
N ALA A 193 -14.08 -25.93 10.77
CA ALA A 193 -14.11 -24.86 9.76
C ALA A 193 -14.44 -25.35 8.35
N SER A 194 -14.36 -26.66 8.08
CA SER A 194 -14.62 -27.24 6.76
C SER A 194 -16.11 -27.35 6.43
N GLN A 195 -17.01 -27.11 7.38
CA GLN A 195 -18.46 -27.16 7.15
C GLN A 195 -19.05 -25.76 6.97
N PRO A 196 -20.02 -25.59 6.06
CA PRO A 196 -20.69 -24.32 5.89
C PRO A 196 -21.56 -24.02 7.11
N SER A 197 -21.52 -22.78 7.60
CA SER A 197 -22.37 -22.31 8.68
C SER A 197 -23.84 -22.20 8.27
N ALA A 198 -24.08 -21.80 7.02
CA ALA A 198 -25.40 -21.75 6.40
C ALA A 198 -25.27 -22.01 4.90
N VAL A 199 -26.31 -22.64 4.34
CA VAL A 199 -26.44 -22.90 2.90
C VAL A 199 -27.81 -22.39 2.46
N TYR A 200 -27.83 -21.45 1.53
CA TYR A 200 -29.04 -20.92 0.93
C TYR A 200 -29.13 -21.40 -0.51
N THR A 201 -30.22 -22.09 -0.83
CA THR A 201 -30.49 -22.56 -2.19
C THR A 201 -31.47 -21.60 -2.85
N TRP A 202 -31.14 -21.17 -4.07
CA TRP A 202 -31.98 -20.25 -4.83
C TRP A 202 -32.35 -20.82 -6.20
N LYS A 203 -33.16 -20.06 -6.95
CA LYS A 203 -33.75 -20.51 -8.22
C LYS A 203 -32.78 -20.50 -9.39
N HIS A 204 -31.77 -19.63 -9.34
CA HIS A 204 -30.85 -19.36 -10.45
C HIS A 204 -29.40 -19.47 -10.03
N ALA A 205 -28.55 -19.76 -11.01
CA ALA A 205 -27.11 -19.79 -10.83
C ALA A 205 -26.56 -18.38 -10.58
N PHE A 206 -25.54 -18.30 -9.72
CA PHE A 206 -24.87 -17.05 -9.41
C PHE A 206 -23.56 -16.90 -10.19
N TRP A 207 -23.27 -15.67 -10.60
CA TRP A 207 -22.09 -15.27 -11.37
C TRP A 207 -21.09 -14.48 -10.52
N GLY A 208 -21.54 -13.84 -9.44
CA GLY A 208 -20.69 -13.10 -8.53
C GLY A 208 -21.39 -12.75 -7.21
N VAL A 209 -20.58 -12.40 -6.23
CA VAL A 209 -21.03 -11.90 -4.92
C VAL A 209 -20.09 -10.79 -4.48
N ASP A 210 -20.62 -9.84 -3.72
CA ASP A 210 -19.83 -8.89 -2.95
C ASP A 210 -20.52 -8.60 -1.61
N HIS A 211 -19.75 -8.17 -0.62
CA HIS A 211 -20.23 -7.92 0.73
C HIS A 211 -20.25 -6.42 1.02
N GLN A 212 -21.26 -5.97 1.78
CA GLN A 212 -21.41 -4.57 2.15
C GLN A 212 -20.42 -4.19 3.26
N TRP A 213 -19.80 -3.02 3.15
CA TRP A 213 -18.91 -2.55 4.21
C TRP A 213 -19.67 -2.23 5.50
N ASP A 214 -19.15 -2.69 6.64
CA ASP A 214 -19.64 -2.46 8.02
C ASP A 214 -20.99 -3.12 8.38
N ARG A 215 -21.71 -3.70 7.41
CA ARG A 215 -23.06 -4.24 7.62
C ARG A 215 -23.14 -5.72 7.31
N ASN A 216 -24.15 -6.38 7.88
CA ASN A 216 -24.44 -7.80 7.67
C ASN A 216 -25.21 -8.06 6.37
N VAL A 217 -24.94 -7.33 5.30
CA VAL A 217 -25.65 -7.49 4.03
C VAL A 217 -24.65 -7.85 2.94
N PHE A 218 -25.07 -8.71 2.03
CA PHE A 218 -24.28 -9.01 0.84
C PHE A 218 -25.19 -9.07 -0.39
N ALA A 219 -24.61 -8.81 -1.55
CA ALA A 219 -25.31 -8.83 -2.82
C ALA A 219 -24.78 -9.98 -3.67
N THR A 220 -25.69 -10.83 -4.13
CA THR A 220 -25.38 -11.86 -5.12
C THR A 220 -25.96 -11.47 -6.46
N VAL A 221 -25.30 -11.94 -7.51
CA VAL A 221 -25.60 -11.54 -8.87
C VAL A 221 -25.70 -12.76 -9.76
N GLY A 222 -26.72 -12.78 -10.62
CA GLY A 222 -26.82 -13.76 -11.69
C GLY A 222 -27.92 -13.41 -12.69
N ALA A 223 -29.06 -14.10 -12.65
CA ALA A 223 -30.22 -13.71 -13.45
C ALA A 223 -30.80 -12.35 -13.00
N GLN A 224 -30.68 -12.05 -11.71
CA GLN A 224 -31.14 -10.84 -11.05
C GLN A 224 -30.09 -10.42 -10.00
N VAL A 225 -30.27 -9.25 -9.40
CA VAL A 225 -29.45 -8.79 -8.27
C VAL A 225 -30.23 -9.05 -7.00
N ASP A 226 -29.76 -9.97 -6.18
CA ASP A 226 -30.41 -10.35 -4.92
C ASP A 226 -29.58 -9.85 -3.73
N ILE A 227 -30.24 -9.24 -2.76
CA ILE A 227 -29.63 -8.72 -1.52
C ILE A 227 -30.03 -9.61 -0.37
N TRP A 228 -29.04 -10.04 0.39
CA TRP A 228 -29.18 -11.03 1.44
C TRP A 228 -28.71 -10.48 2.78
N ASP A 229 -29.30 -11.02 3.84
CA ASP A 229 -28.79 -10.89 5.21
C ASP A 229 -28.19 -12.24 5.63
N HIS A 230 -27.26 -12.23 6.58
CA HIS A 230 -26.59 -13.45 7.07
C HIS A 230 -27.53 -14.33 7.92
N ASN A 231 -28.64 -13.75 8.39
CA ASN A 231 -29.60 -14.45 9.25
C ASN A 231 -30.79 -15.03 8.48
N ARG A 232 -30.96 -14.67 7.20
CA ARG A 232 -32.14 -14.99 6.42
C ARG A 232 -31.80 -15.92 5.27
N SER A 233 -32.60 -16.97 5.10
CA SER A 233 -32.46 -17.94 4.00
C SER A 233 -33.08 -17.48 2.68
N GLU A 234 -33.73 -16.33 2.67
CA GLU A 234 -34.34 -15.69 1.50
C GLU A 234 -33.75 -14.29 1.33
N PRO A 235 -33.65 -13.77 0.10
CA PRO A 235 -33.20 -12.41 -0.13
C PRO A 235 -34.17 -11.40 0.49
N ILE A 236 -33.63 -10.31 1.03
CA ILE A 236 -34.40 -9.16 1.51
C ILE A 236 -35.09 -8.49 0.33
N ASN A 237 -34.30 -8.15 -0.69
CA ASN A 237 -34.73 -7.45 -1.88
C ASN A 237 -34.15 -8.13 -3.11
N THR A 238 -34.98 -8.20 -4.15
CA THR A 238 -34.57 -8.62 -5.49
C THR A 238 -34.75 -7.44 -6.43
N PHE A 239 -33.69 -7.06 -7.12
CA PHE A 239 -33.72 -6.02 -8.13
C PHE A 239 -33.60 -6.60 -9.54
N GLU A 240 -34.56 -6.18 -10.39
CA GLU A 240 -34.60 -6.50 -11.80
C GLU A 240 -34.79 -5.21 -12.60
N TRP A 241 -33.92 -4.97 -13.59
CA TRP A 241 -34.15 -3.94 -14.62
C TRP A 241 -34.68 -4.56 -15.92
N GLY A 242 -34.25 -5.79 -16.22
CA GLY A 242 -34.57 -6.53 -17.43
C GLY A 242 -34.18 -8.00 -17.27
N LYS A 243 -34.28 -8.78 -18.34
CA LYS A 243 -34.00 -10.22 -18.33
C LYS A 243 -32.54 -10.57 -18.66
N ASP A 244 -31.65 -9.59 -18.55
CA ASP A 244 -30.24 -9.77 -18.88
C ASP A 244 -29.47 -10.28 -17.67
N THR A 245 -28.50 -11.17 -17.92
CA THR A 245 -27.65 -11.69 -16.85
C THR A 245 -26.67 -10.61 -16.39
N VAL A 246 -26.63 -10.46 -15.08
CA VAL A 246 -25.70 -9.59 -14.39
C VAL A 246 -24.46 -10.43 -14.05
N LEU A 247 -23.28 -9.90 -14.35
CA LEU A 247 -22.00 -10.63 -14.34
C LEU A 247 -21.21 -10.37 -13.05
N SER A 248 -21.11 -9.10 -12.65
CA SER A 248 -20.27 -8.68 -11.52
C SER A 248 -20.97 -7.60 -10.70
N VAL A 249 -20.75 -7.62 -9.39
CA VAL A 249 -21.22 -6.60 -8.43
C VAL A 249 -20.05 -6.10 -7.60
N ARG A 250 -20.04 -4.80 -7.30
CA ARG A 250 -19.16 -4.21 -6.30
C ARG A 250 -19.85 -3.17 -5.44
N PHE A 251 -19.74 -3.31 -4.13
CA PHE A 251 -20.08 -2.29 -3.15
C PHE A 251 -19.02 -1.19 -3.13
N ASN A 252 -19.48 0.04 -2.91
CA ASN A 252 -18.60 1.18 -2.72
C ASN A 252 -18.02 1.16 -1.30
N PRO A 253 -16.68 1.19 -1.13
CA PRO A 253 -16.06 1.24 0.20
C PRO A 253 -16.36 2.51 1.00
N GLY A 254 -16.60 3.64 0.34
CA GLY A 254 -16.85 4.91 1.02
C GLY A 254 -18.32 5.12 1.39
N GLU A 255 -19.24 4.67 0.55
CA GLU A 255 -20.69 4.75 0.76
C GLU A 255 -21.27 3.33 0.68
N PRO A 256 -21.42 2.63 1.82
CA PRO A 256 -21.69 1.19 1.82
C PRO A 256 -23.03 0.84 1.18
N ASP A 257 -24.00 1.76 1.17
CA ASP A 257 -25.34 1.50 0.60
C ASP A 257 -25.37 1.58 -0.93
N VAL A 258 -24.28 2.00 -1.57
CA VAL A 258 -24.19 2.11 -3.03
C VAL A 258 -23.44 0.92 -3.60
N LEU A 259 -24.02 0.30 -4.62
CA LEU A 259 -23.38 -0.79 -5.36
C LEU A 259 -23.53 -0.57 -6.87
N LEU A 260 -22.52 -1.05 -7.61
CA LEU A 260 -22.49 -1.02 -9.06
C LEU A 260 -22.49 -2.45 -9.58
N THR A 261 -23.27 -2.70 -10.62
CA THR A 261 -23.26 -3.98 -11.32
C THR A 261 -22.98 -3.82 -12.80
N SER A 262 -22.41 -4.87 -13.38
CA SER A 262 -22.17 -4.98 -14.82
C SER A 262 -23.02 -6.10 -15.39
N SER A 263 -23.64 -5.84 -16.53
CA SER A 263 -24.57 -6.75 -17.20
C SER A 263 -24.06 -7.18 -18.57
N SER A 264 -24.57 -8.31 -19.07
CA SER A 264 -24.16 -8.87 -20.36
C SER A 264 -24.52 -7.97 -21.56
N ASP A 265 -25.55 -7.13 -21.42
CA ASP A 265 -26.00 -6.15 -22.42
C ASP A 265 -25.09 -4.91 -22.53
N ARG A 266 -23.89 -4.94 -21.91
CA ARG A 266 -22.91 -3.84 -21.81
C ARG A 266 -23.36 -2.70 -20.89
N SER A 267 -24.41 -2.93 -20.12
CA SER A 267 -24.88 -1.94 -19.18
C SER A 267 -24.16 -2.01 -17.84
N LEU A 268 -24.00 -0.84 -17.25
CA LEU A 268 -23.62 -0.63 -15.87
C LEU A 268 -24.83 -0.08 -15.14
N THR A 269 -25.26 -0.75 -14.08
CA THR A 269 -26.39 -0.31 -13.27
C THR A 269 -25.94 0.03 -11.87
N LEU A 270 -26.23 1.27 -11.46
CA LEU A 270 -26.01 1.79 -10.12
C LEU A 270 -27.26 1.54 -9.28
N PHE A 271 -27.08 0.94 -8.12
CA PHE A 271 -28.12 0.73 -7.13
C PHE A 271 -27.75 1.48 -5.85
N ASP A 272 -28.76 2.07 -5.23
CA ASP A 272 -28.72 2.58 -3.87
C ASP A 272 -29.68 1.72 -3.06
N LEU A 273 -29.18 1.03 -2.03
CA LEU A 273 -29.97 0.15 -1.17
C LEU A 273 -31.07 0.89 -0.40
N ARG A 274 -30.93 2.20 -0.23
CA ARG A 274 -31.94 3.06 0.42
C ARG A 274 -33.15 3.27 -0.50
N MET A 275 -32.98 3.05 -1.80
CA MET A 275 -34.03 3.16 -2.80
C MET A 275 -34.58 1.77 -3.13
N SER A 276 -35.90 1.67 -3.36
CA SER A 276 -36.53 0.43 -3.80
C SER A 276 -36.36 0.18 -5.30
N SER A 277 -35.85 1.15 -6.05
CA SER A 277 -35.61 1.06 -7.48
C SER A 277 -34.14 1.32 -7.81
N PRO A 278 -33.60 0.67 -8.85
CA PRO A 278 -32.27 1.00 -9.38
C PRO A 278 -32.13 2.49 -9.69
N ALA A 279 -31.01 3.08 -9.31
CA ALA A 279 -30.80 4.53 -9.42
C ALA A 279 -30.51 4.94 -10.87
N ARG A 280 -29.58 4.27 -11.55
CA ARG A 280 -29.20 4.65 -12.92
C ARG A 280 -28.64 3.50 -13.73
N LYS A 281 -28.98 3.45 -15.02
CA LYS A 281 -28.39 2.55 -16.02
C LYS A 281 -27.55 3.35 -17.01
N LEU A 282 -26.35 2.88 -17.31
CA LEU A 282 -25.43 3.45 -18.29
C LEU A 282 -25.06 2.36 -19.29
N ILE A 283 -25.10 2.65 -20.59
CA ILE A 283 -24.80 1.66 -21.63
C ILE A 283 -23.47 2.00 -22.28
N MET A 284 -22.52 1.08 -22.20
CA MET A 284 -21.18 1.24 -22.77
C MET A 284 -21.11 0.72 -24.21
N LYS A 285 -20.04 1.09 -24.93
CA LYS A 285 -19.79 0.58 -26.29
C LYS A 285 -19.50 -0.92 -26.28
N THR A 286 -18.73 -1.39 -25.30
CA THR A 286 -18.33 -2.79 -25.10
C THR A 286 -18.77 -3.28 -23.73
N ARG A 287 -18.83 -4.61 -23.54
CA ARG A 287 -19.21 -5.21 -22.25
C ARG A 287 -18.11 -5.02 -21.21
N CYS A 288 -18.50 -4.78 -19.96
CA CYS A 288 -17.60 -4.68 -18.82
C CYS A 288 -17.56 -6.03 -18.09
N ASN A 289 -16.38 -6.59 -17.85
CA ASN A 289 -16.25 -7.93 -17.24
C ASN A 289 -16.16 -7.86 -15.72
N SER A 290 -15.60 -6.79 -15.17
CA SER A 290 -15.37 -6.61 -13.74
C SER A 290 -15.45 -5.14 -13.40
N LEU A 291 -15.73 -4.85 -12.14
CA LEU A 291 -15.85 -3.51 -11.61
C LEU A 291 -14.91 -3.36 -10.42
N CYS A 292 -14.48 -2.14 -10.15
CA CYS A 292 -13.76 -1.79 -8.94
C CYS A 292 -13.95 -0.31 -8.60
N TRP A 293 -14.26 -0.02 -7.34
CA TRP A 293 -14.34 1.33 -6.81
C TRP A 293 -12.96 1.82 -6.35
N ASN A 294 -12.70 3.12 -6.47
CA ASN A 294 -11.55 3.72 -5.83
C ASN A 294 -11.81 3.84 -4.32
N PRO A 295 -11.02 3.19 -3.45
CA PRO A 295 -11.25 3.23 -2.01
C PRO A 295 -10.94 4.60 -1.38
N ARG A 296 -10.20 5.49 -2.06
CA ARG A 296 -9.90 6.85 -1.55
C ARG A 296 -10.85 7.92 -2.06
N GLU A 297 -11.44 7.70 -3.23
CA GLU A 297 -12.33 8.65 -3.90
C GLU A 297 -13.66 7.94 -4.22
N PRO A 298 -14.65 8.00 -3.33
CA PRO A 298 -15.85 7.14 -3.40
C PRO A 298 -16.68 7.30 -4.68
N MET A 299 -16.52 8.42 -5.41
CA MET A 299 -17.29 8.69 -6.64
C MET A 299 -16.66 8.06 -7.89
N ASN A 300 -15.40 7.63 -7.81
CA ASN A 300 -14.64 7.15 -8.95
C ASN A 300 -14.62 5.62 -8.96
N PHE A 301 -14.95 5.03 -10.11
CA PHE A 301 -14.86 3.59 -10.35
C PHE A 301 -14.29 3.30 -11.74
N THR A 302 -13.78 2.09 -11.90
CA THR A 302 -13.30 1.55 -13.18
C THR A 302 -14.14 0.34 -13.57
N ALA A 303 -14.48 0.23 -14.85
CA ALA A 303 -15.34 -0.80 -15.43
C ALA A 303 -14.80 -1.31 -16.77
#